data_AF-W7KMH8-F1
#
_entry.id   AF-W7KMH8-F1
#
_cell.length_a   1.000
_cell.length_b   1.000
_cell.length_c   1.000
_cell.angle_alpha   90.00
_cell.angle_beta   90.00
_cell.angle_gamma   90.00
#
_symmetry.space_group_name_H-M   'P 1'
#
loop_
_entity.id
_entity.type
_entity.pdbx_description
1 polymer ?
#
loop_
_entity_poly.entity_id
_entity_poly.type
_entity_poly.pdbx_seq_one_letter_code
_entity_poly.pdbx_strand_id
1 'polypeptide(L)' 'MDDKMKDKITTWLLIVMVISLVGSFVLFFTGFYMIGFIVGGVFMVLATFLGQWSSDKNRDYVHRNIHNSKNKW' A
#
# COMPACT_ATOMS: atom_id res chain seq x y z
N MET A 1 9.51 -11.19 12.71
CA MET A 1 9.97 -10.08 11.85
C MET A 1 9.85 -8.83 12.69
N ASP A 2 10.98 -8.23 13.05
CA ASP A 2 11.05 -7.10 13.99
C ASP A 2 10.16 -5.94 13.51
N ASP A 3 9.43 -5.26 14.40
CA ASP A 3 8.47 -4.21 14.02
C ASP A 3 9.16 -3.06 13.27
N LYS A 4 10.41 -2.76 13.65
CA LYS A 4 11.29 -1.81 12.94
C LYS A 4 11.56 -2.21 11.49
N MET A 5 11.65 -3.51 11.22
CA MET A 5 11.92 -4.03 9.88
C MET A 5 10.66 -3.95 9.00
N LYS A 6 9.47 -4.10 9.59
CA LYS A 6 8.19 -3.91 8.88
C LYS A 6 8.02 -2.47 8.43
N ASP A 7 8.22 -1.49 9.32
CA ASP A 7 8.05 -0.07 8.97
C ASP A 7 9.01 0.39 7.87
N LYS A 8 10.26 -0.12 7.91
CA LYS A 8 11.25 0.16 6.86
C LYS A 8 10.81 -0.39 5.50
N ILE A 9 10.27 -1.61 5.47
CA ILE A 9 9.75 -2.22 4.24
C ILE A 9 8.54 -1.46 3.73
N THR A 10 7.59 -1.09 4.60
CA THR A 10 6.41 -0.31 4.22
C THR A 10 6.81 1.06 3.65
N THR A 11 7.79 1.74 4.26
CA THR A 11 8.30 3.01 3.75
C THR A 11 8.93 2.86 2.36
N TRP A 12 9.76 1.83 2.18
CA TRP A 12 10.41 1.57 0.90
C TRP A 12 9.38 1.22 -0.19
N LEU A 13 8.36 0.44 0.16
CA LEU A 13 7.27 0.08 -0.74
C LEU A 13 6.47 1.31 -1.19
N LEU A 14 6.20 2.26 -0.30
CA LEU A 14 5.54 3.53 -0.65
C LEU A 14 6.38 4.37 -1.62
N ILE A 15 7.70 4.42 -1.43
CA ILE A 15 8.61 5.12 -2.34
C ILE A 15 8.53 4.49 -3.75
N VAL A 16 8.59 3.16 -3.83
CA VAL A 16 8.46 2.43 -5.10
C VAL A 16 7.11 2.71 -5.77
N MET A 17 6.03 2.75 -4.99
CA MET A 17 4.70 3.08 -5.51
C MET A 17 4.65 4.47 -6.14
N VAL A 18 5.16 5.49 -5.45
CA VAL A 18 5.17 6.87 -5.98
C VAL A 18 5.99 6.95 -7.26
N ILE A 19 7.18 6.36 -7.28
CA ILE A 19 8.04 6.35 -8.48
C ILE A 19 7.36 5.62 -9.63
N SER A 20 6.73 4.47 -9.38
CA SER A 20 6.05 3.70 -10.44
C SER A 20 4.85 4.46 -11.02
N LEU A 21 4.11 5.20 -10.18
CA LEU A 21 2.98 6.01 -10.63
C LEU A 21 3.45 7.15 -11.53
N VAL A 22 4.43 7.94 -11.07
CA VAL A 22 5.00 9.05 -11.83
C VAL A 22 5.67 8.52 -13.11
N GLY A 23 6.39 7.41 -13.02
CA GLY A 23 7.02 6.74 -14.15
C GLY A 23 5.99 6.28 -15.20
N SER A 24 4.87 5.68 -14.77
CA SER A 24 3.80 5.27 -15.68
C SER A 24 3.21 6.46 -16.43
N PHE A 25 3.04 7.59 -15.74
CA PHE A 25 2.53 8.82 -16.31
C PHE A 25 3.50 9.37 -17.36
N VAL A 26 4.79 9.51 -17.02
CA VAL A 26 5.82 9.99 -17.97
C VAL A 26 5.94 9.06 -19.19
N LEU A 27 5.89 7.74 -18.99
CA LEU A 27 5.92 6.75 -20.09
C LEU A 27 4.73 6.91 -21.04
N PHE A 28 3.56 7.27 -20.51
CA PHE A 28 2.37 7.52 -21.30
C PHE A 28 2.55 8.76 -22.20
N PHE A 29 3.07 9.87 -21.66
CA PHE A 29 3.29 11.10 -22.43
C PHE A 29 4.47 11.02 -23.41
N THR A 30 5.43 10.12 -23.17
CA THR A 30 6.55 9.88 -24.08
C THR A 30 6.21 8.90 -25.22
N GLY A 31 4.96 8.41 -25.28
CA GLY A 31 4.47 7.54 -26.35
C GLY A 31 4.67 6.04 -26.12
N PHE A 32 5.26 5.65 -24.97
CA PHE A 32 5.41 4.25 -24.57
C PHE A 32 4.13 3.70 -23.89
N TYR A 33 2.98 3.84 -24.57
CA TYR A 33 1.67 3.58 -23.98
C TYR A 33 1.51 2.17 -23.39
N MET A 34 1.99 1.14 -24.08
CA MET A 34 1.89 -0.25 -23.60
C MET A 34 2.69 -0.47 -22.33
N ILE A 35 3.91 0.07 -22.25
CA ILE A 35 4.77 -0.04 -21.07
C ILE A 35 4.19 0.79 -19.92
N GLY A 36 3.75 2.02 -20.20
CA GLY A 36 3.09 2.88 -19.21
C GLY A 36 1.84 2.21 -18.63
N PHE A 37 1.03 1.56 -19.49
CA PHE A 37 -0.16 0.84 -19.05
C PHE A 37 0.18 -0.37 -18.16
N ILE A 38 1.19 -1.16 -18.52
CA ILE A 38 1.64 -2.29 -17.69
C ILE A 38 2.15 -1.79 -16.33
N VAL A 39 3.00 -0.76 -16.32
CA VAL A 39 3.56 -0.20 -15.07
C VAL A 39 2.45 0.39 -14.18
N GLY A 40 1.51 1.14 -14.76
CA GLY A 40 0.34 1.66 -14.05
C GLY A 40 -0.58 0.57 -13.52
N GLY A 41 -0.77 -0.51 -14.29
CA GLY A 41 -1.53 -1.68 -13.85
C GLY A 41 -0.89 -2.39 -12.66
N VAL A 42 0.44 -2.60 -12.69
CA VAL A 42 1.19 -3.17 -11.56
C VAL A 42 1.06 -2.28 -10.32
N PHE A 43 1.17 -0.96 -10.49
CA PHE A 43 0.92 -0.01 -9.40
C PHE A 43 -0.49 -0.18 -8.80
N MET A 44 -1.52 -0.29 -9.64
CA MET A 44 -2.91 -0.43 -9.21
C MET A 44 -3.12 -1.69 -8.34
N VAL A 45 -2.52 -2.82 -8.74
CA VAL A 45 -2.60 -4.08 -7.98
C VAL A 45 -1.93 -3.93 -6.62
N LEU A 46 -0.71 -3.36 -6.58
CA LEU A 46 0.02 -3.13 -5.34
C LEU A 46 -0.73 -2.17 -4.42
N ALA A 47 -1.29 -1.08 -4.96
CA ALA A 47 -2.09 -0.11 -4.22
C ALA A 47 -3.31 -0.75 -3.57
N THR A 48 -4.02 -1.59 -4.32
CA THR A 48 -5.22 -2.27 -3.84
C THR A 48 -4.86 -3.26 -2.73
N PHE A 49 -3.81 -4.06 -2.93
CA PHE A 49 -3.34 -5.02 -1.93
C PHE A 49 -2.94 -4.34 -0.62
N LEU A 50 -2.18 -3.24 -0.69
CA LEU A 50 -1.79 -2.48 0.50
C LEU A 50 -2.97 -1.80 1.18
N GLY A 51 -3.90 -1.26 0.40
CA GLY A 51 -5.13 -0.66 0.94
C GLY A 51 -5.95 -1.68 1.72
N GLN A 52 -6.12 -2.89 1.17
CA GLN A 52 -6.80 -3.99 1.86
C GLN A 52 -6.04 -4.43 3.11
N TRP A 53 -4.73 -4.64 3.01
CA TRP A 53 -3.91 -5.06 4.15
C TRP A 53 -3.93 -4.05 5.31
N SER A 54 -3.87 -2.75 4.98
CA SER A 54 -3.99 -1.67 5.95
C SER A 54 -5.38 -1.62 6.59
N SER A 55 -6.43 -1.76 5.77
CA SER A 55 -7.83 -1.80 6.24
C SER A 55 -8.08 -2.97 7.20
N ASP A 56 -7.59 -4.17 6.88
CA ASP A 56 -7.74 -5.35 7.72
C ASP A 56 -7.03 -5.19 9.07
N LYS A 57 -5.79 -4.67 9.06
CA LYS A 57 -5.11 -4.31 10.31
C LYS A 57 -5.94 -3.33 11.13
N ASN A 58 -6.46 -2.27 10.51
CA ASN A 58 -7.22 -1.25 11.20
C ASN A 58 -8.52 -1.79 11.81
N ARG A 59 -9.20 -2.70 11.10
CA ARG A 59 -10.38 -3.42 11.62
C ARG A 59 -10.04 -4.28 12.84
N ASP A 60 -8.91 -4.97 12.81
CA ASP A 60 -8.44 -5.78 13.95
C ASP A 60 -8.06 -4.90 15.16
N TYR A 61 -7.39 -3.76 14.93
CA TYR A 61 -7.10 -2.76 15.97
C TYR A 61 -8.37 -2.24 16.64
N VAL A 62 -9.39 -1.87 15.86
CA VAL A 62 -10.69 -1.41 16.38
C VAL A 62 -11.37 -2.52 17.17
N HIS A 63 -11.38 -3.75 16.65
CA HIS A 63 -12.02 -4.88 17.32
C HIS A 63 -11.35 -5.22 18.66
N ARG A 64 -10.01 -5.24 18.71
CA ARG A 64 -9.26 -5.41 19.96
C ARG A 64 -9.49 -4.28 20.96
N ASN A 65 -9.54 -3.02 20.52
CA ASN A 65 -9.80 -1.89 21.43
C ASN A 65 -11.21 -1.93 22.01
N ILE A 66 -12.21 -2.26 21.20
CA ILE A 66 -13.61 -2.38 21.66
C ILE A 66 -13.74 -3.54 22.65
N HIS A 67 -13.13 -4.70 22.36
CA HIS A 67 -13.19 -5.85 23.27
C HIS A 67 -12.45 -5.57 24.59
N ASN A 68 -11.27 -4.94 24.54
CA ASN A 68 -10.50 -4.62 25.75
C ASN A 68 -11.15 -3.49 26.58
N SER A 69 -11.88 -2.57 25.94
CA SER A 69 -12.70 -1.57 26.64
C SER A 69 -13.90 -2.18 27.35
N LYS A 70 -14.48 -3.26 26.83
CA LYS A 70 -15.63 -3.95 27.42
C LYS A 70 -15.25 -4.77 28.66
N ASN A 71 -13.98 -5.14 28.79
CA ASN A 71 -13.45 -5.91 29.91
C ASN A 71 -12.93 -5.01 31.06
N LYS A 72 -13.05 -3.68 30.92
CA LYS A 72 -12.68 -2.66 31.93
C LYS A 72 -13.89 -2.04 32.65
N TRP A 73 -15.10 -2.54 32.38
CA TRP A 73 -16.33 -2.29 33.11
C TRP A 73 -16.88 -3.62 33.63
#